data_AF-A0A0F8XZR1-F1
#
_entry.id   AF-A0A0F8XZR1-F1
#
_cell.length_a   1.000
_cell.length_b   1.000
_cell.length_c   1.000
_cell.angle_alpha   90.00
_cell.angle_beta   90.00
_cell.angle_gamma   90.00
#
_symmetry.space_group_name_H-M   'P 1'
#
loop_
_entity.id
_entity.type
_entity.pdbx_description
1 polymer ?
#
loop_
_entity_poly.entity_id
_entity_poly.type
_entity_poly.pdbx_seq_one_letter_code
_entity_poly.pdbx_strand_id
1 'polypeptide(L)' 'MKIDPINLKRSVIRLYYADLEEVMDGAFRRECPFCLEGILPLHRDDDGKLMSTDRCIGCGQRVQYMDIGIED' A
#
# COMPACT_ATOMS: atom_id res chain seq x y z
N MET A 1 -1.15 18.33 9.40
CA MET A 1 -0.04 18.14 8.45
C MET A 1 -0.64 18.04 7.05
N LYS A 2 -0.32 18.97 6.14
CA LYS A 2 -0.81 18.87 4.75
C LYS A 2 0.10 17.87 4.04
N ILE A 3 -0.49 16.75 3.66
CA ILE A 3 0.21 15.71 2.92
C ILE A 3 0.12 16.09 1.44
N ASP A 4 1.25 16.43 0.81
CA ASP A 4 1.32 16.75 -0.61
C ASP A 4 1.49 15.46 -1.43
N PRO A 5 0.51 15.10 -2.28
CA PRO A 5 0.49 13.79 -2.93
C PRO A 5 1.32 13.83 -4.23
N ILE A 6 2.63 13.94 -4.08
CA ILE A 6 3.63 14.10 -5.16
C ILE A 6 3.66 12.94 -6.17
N ASN A 7 3.17 11.75 -5.79
CA ASN A 7 3.25 10.53 -6.59
C ASN A 7 1.92 10.12 -7.25
N LEU A 8 0.87 10.95 -7.20
CA LEU A 8 -0.44 10.62 -7.80
C LEU A 8 -0.41 10.26 -9.28
N LYS A 9 0.47 10.92 -10.04
CA LYS A 9 0.61 10.73 -11.48
C LYS A 9 1.68 9.71 -11.86
N ARG A 10 2.38 9.12 -10.88
CA ARG A 10 3.41 8.13 -11.16
C ARG A 10 2.79 6.79 -11.55
N SER A 11 3.59 5.98 -12.25
CA SER A 11 3.23 4.61 -12.61
C SER A 11 2.97 3.77 -11.36
N VAL A 12 2.11 2.74 -11.52
CA VAL A 12 1.91 1.72 -10.49
C VAL A 12 3.20 0.93 -10.32
N ILE A 13 3.64 0.76 -9.08
CA ILE A 13 4.83 -0.04 -8.76
C ILE A 13 4.40 -1.39 -8.21
N ARG A 14 5.05 -2.46 -8.68
CA ARG A 14 4.83 -3.83 -8.20
C ARG A 14 5.81 -4.15 -7.08
N LEU A 15 5.32 -4.72 -5.99
CA LEU A 15 6.10 -5.09 -4.82
C LEU A 15 5.41 -6.24 -4.06
N TYR A 16 6.09 -6.86 -3.12
CA TYR A 16 5.52 -7.87 -2.23
C TYR A 16 5.09 -7.20 -0.93
N TYR A 17 3.87 -7.46 -0.46
CA TYR A 17 3.37 -6.94 0.80
C TYR A 17 4.18 -7.48 1.99
N ALA A 18 4.59 -8.75 1.91
CA ALA A 18 5.41 -9.41 2.93
C ALA A 18 6.80 -8.79 3.12
N ASP A 19 7.31 -8.08 2.12
CA ASP A 19 8.62 -7.42 2.18
C ASP A 19 8.55 -6.01 2.81
N LEU A 20 7.35 -5.51 3.12
CA LEU A 20 7.18 -4.17 3.68
C LEU A 20 7.20 -4.17 5.21
N GLU A 21 7.76 -3.10 5.78
CA GLU A 21 7.79 -2.89 7.22
C GLU A 21 6.39 -2.63 7.79
N GLU A 22 6.13 -3.21 8.94
CA GLU A 22 4.88 -3.08 9.68
C GLU A 22 4.85 -1.76 10.45
N VAL A 23 3.79 -0.96 10.29
CA VAL A 23 3.67 0.30 11.06
C VAL A 23 3.44 0.01 12.55
N MET A 24 2.80 -1.12 12.84
CA MET A 24 2.49 -1.60 14.19
C MET A 24 2.24 -3.11 14.10
N ASP A 25 2.77 -3.86 15.08
CA ASP A 25 2.65 -5.32 15.13
C ASP A 25 1.18 -5.77 15.01
N GLY A 26 0.90 -6.64 14.03
CA GLY A 26 -0.43 -7.17 13.75
C GLY A 26 -1.40 -6.21 13.07
N ALA A 27 -0.97 -5.00 12.67
CA ALA A 27 -1.78 -4.11 11.86
C ALA A 27 -1.70 -4.51 10.37
N PHE A 28 -2.83 -4.49 9.66
CA PHE A 28 -2.87 -4.59 8.19
C PHE A 28 -2.35 -3.30 7.52
N ARG A 29 -1.27 -2.70 8.02
CA ARG A 29 -0.73 -1.42 7.53
C ARG A 29 0.77 -1.50 7.42
N ARG A 30 1.29 -1.07 6.28
CA ARG A 30 2.71 -1.08 5.97
C ARG A 30 3.26 0.31 5.75
N GLU A 31 4.54 0.48 6.00
CA GLU A 31 5.26 1.70 5.62
C GLU A 31 5.34 1.82 4.10
N CYS A 32 5.23 3.03 3.60
CA CYS A 32 5.42 3.34 2.19
C CYS A 32 6.91 3.52 1.90
N PRO A 33 7.54 2.70 1.04
CA PRO A 33 8.97 2.81 0.75
C PRO A 33 9.33 4.06 -0.09
N PHE A 34 8.33 4.87 -0.47
CA PHE A 34 8.50 6.03 -1.34
C PHE A 34 8.40 7.37 -0.61
N CYS A 35 8.05 7.39 0.69
CA CYS A 35 8.05 8.60 1.51
C CYS A 35 8.12 8.29 3.01
N LEU A 36 8.79 9.15 3.78
CA LEU A 36 9.12 8.94 5.20
C LEU A 36 7.95 8.60 6.13
N GLU A 37 6.76 9.12 5.88
CA GLU A 37 5.60 8.96 6.79
C GLU A 37 4.36 8.47 6.03
N GLY A 38 4.57 7.81 4.89
CA GLY A 38 3.48 7.25 4.10
C GLY A 38 3.04 5.90 4.65
N ILE A 39 1.73 5.67 4.63
CA ILE A 39 1.14 4.40 5.05
C ILE A 39 0.41 3.79 3.85
N LEU A 40 0.61 2.49 3.68
CA LEU A 40 -0.12 1.60 2.79
C LEU A 40 -1.10 0.76 3.63
N PRO A 41 -2.41 1.07 3.62
CA PRO A 41 -3.37 0.54 4.59
C PRO A 41 -3.91 -0.85 4.27
N LEU A 42 -3.55 -1.46 3.13
CA LEU A 42 -4.05 -2.74 2.63
C LEU A 42 -5.58 -2.88 2.71
N HIS A 43 -6.26 -2.44 1.65
CA HIS A 43 -7.73 -2.42 1.60
C HIS A 43 -8.33 -3.82 1.42
N ARG A 44 -9.57 -3.97 1.90
CA ARG A 44 -10.46 -5.08 1.56
C ARG A 44 -11.59 -4.56 0.66
N ASP A 45 -12.08 -5.42 -0.23
CA ASP A 45 -13.30 -5.14 -0.99
C ASP A 45 -14.57 -5.36 -0.13
N ASP A 46 -15.74 -5.15 -0.73
CA ASP A 46 -17.04 -5.29 -0.06
C ASP A 46 -17.32 -6.74 0.40
N ASP A 47 -16.67 -7.73 -0.22
CA ASP A 47 -16.72 -9.15 0.13
C ASP A 47 -15.69 -9.53 1.22
N GLY A 48 -14.89 -8.56 1.68
CA GLY A 48 -13.86 -8.76 2.69
C GLY A 48 -12.56 -9.39 2.17
N LYS A 49 -12.40 -9.57 0.85
CA LYS A 49 -11.16 -10.07 0.24
C LYS A 49 -10.11 -8.95 0.21
N LEU A 50 -8.85 -9.32 0.43
CA LEU A 50 -7.74 -8.38 0.34
C LEU A 50 -7.54 -7.91 -1.11
N MET A 51 -7.43 -6.59 -1.29
CA MET A 51 -7.17 -6.01 -2.59
C MET A 51 -5.68 -6.05 -2.92
N SER A 52 -5.34 -6.50 -4.13
CA SER A 52 -3.96 -6.52 -4.62
C SER A 52 -3.43 -5.14 -5.03
N THR A 53 -4.26 -4.10 -5.02
CA THR A 53 -3.85 -2.73 -5.35
C THR A 53 -4.09 -1.79 -4.19
N ASP A 54 -3.15 -0.86 -4.00
CA ASP A 54 -3.25 0.09 -2.90
C ASP A 54 -2.69 1.47 -3.28
N ARG A 55 -2.92 2.44 -2.40
CA ARG A 55 -2.42 3.81 -2.54
C ARG A 55 -1.90 4.31 -1.21
N CYS A 56 -0.66 4.79 -1.23
CA CYS A 56 -0.06 5.43 -0.08
C CYS A 56 -0.85 6.70 0.30
N ILE A 57 -1.28 6.79 1.55
CA ILE A 57 -2.04 7.94 2.09
C ILE A 57 -1.16 9.20 2.14
N GLY A 58 0.15 9.02 2.32
CA GLY A 58 1.18 10.07 2.26
C GLY A 58 1.39 10.61 0.84
N CYS A 59 2.35 10.05 0.11
CA CYS A 59 2.73 10.60 -1.19
C CYS A 59 1.73 10.32 -2.34
N GLY A 60 0.68 9.52 -2.15
CA GLY A 60 -0.27 9.15 -3.22
C GLY A 60 0.26 8.10 -4.21
N GLN A 61 1.41 7.49 -3.96
CA GLN A 61 1.97 6.43 -4.81
C GLN A 61 1.02 5.24 -4.90
N ARG A 62 0.76 4.77 -6.12
CA ARG A 62 -0.04 3.57 -6.40
C ARG A 62 0.86 2.34 -6.45
N VAL A 63 0.42 1.26 -5.82
CA VAL A 63 1.16 -0.01 -5.80
C VAL A 63 0.26 -1.19 -6.16
N GLN A 64 0.89 -2.27 -6.63
CA GLN A 64 0.26 -3.57 -6.83
C GLN A 64 1.08 -4.62 -6.06
N TYR A 65 0.44 -5.28 -5.10
CA TYR A 65 0.99 -6.38 -4.33
C TYR A 65 1.02 -7.64 -5.19
N MET A 66 2.18 -8.30 -5.23
CA MET A 66 2.40 -9.50 -6.02
C MET A 66 2.02 -10.80 -5.29
N ASP A 67 1.86 -10.73 -3.98
CA ASP A 67 1.56 -11.83 -3.04
C ASP A 67 0.14 -11.78 -2.46
N ILE A 68 -0.69 -10.85 -2.95
CA ILE A 68 -2.09 -10.71 -2.55
C ILE A 68 -2.98 -10.90 -3.76
N GLY A 69 -3.99 -11.75 -3.64
CA GLY A 69 -4.94 -12.01 -4.73
C GLY A 69 -4.40 -12.95 -5.82
N ILE A 70 -3.32 -13.69 -5.57
CA ILE A 70 -3.04 -14.91 -6.34
C ILE A 70 -4.06 -15.96 -5.86
N GLU A 71 -5.17 -16.10 -6.60
CA GLU A 71 -5.98 -17.31 -6.55
C GLU A 71 -5.20 -18.38 -7.35
N ASP A 72 -4.92 -19.53 -6.72
CA ASP A 72 -4.20 -20.69 -7.30
C ASP A 72 -4.98 -21.30 -8.49
#